data_AF-A0A1B1N8B4-F1
#
_entry.id   AF-A0A1B1N8B4-F1
#
_cell.length_a   1.000
_cell.length_b   1.000
_cell.length_c   1.000
_cell.angle_alpha   90.00
_cell.angle_beta   90.00
_cell.angle_gamma   90.00
#
_symmetry.space_group_name_H-M   'P 1'
#
loop_
_entity.id
_entity.type
_entity.pdbx_description
1 polymer ?
#
loop_
_entity_poly.entity_id
_entity_poly.type
_entity_poly.pdbx_seq_one_letter_code
_entity_poly.pdbx_strand_id
1 'polypeptide(L)' 'MVWRNPKLHTEGRRKVWLACEDHREHLRDFVQLRGFLLEVVGVDELTEADG' A
#
# COMPACT_ATOMS: atom_id res chain seq x y z
N MET A 1 -0.79 0.38 -4.27
CA MET A 1 -1.24 -0.12 -2.94
C MET A 1 -0.68 0.77 -1.87
N VAL A 2 -1.54 1.28 -1.01
CA VAL A 2 -1.13 1.96 0.22
C VAL A 2 -1.11 0.95 1.36
N TRP A 3 -0.03 0.97 2.14
CA TRP A 3 0.18 -0.01 3.19
C TRP A 3 0.92 0.58 4.39
N ARG A 4 0.80 -0.11 5.54
CA ARG A 4 1.51 0.22 6.78
C ARG A 4 1.93 -1.07 7.48
N ASN A 5 3.20 -1.15 7.89
CA ASN A 5 3.67 -2.15 8.84
C ASN A 5 3.75 -1.52 10.24
N PRO A 6 2.81 -1.81 11.16
CA PRO A 6 2.78 -1.19 12.49
C PRO A 6 4.03 -1.47 13.34
N LYS A 7 4.80 -2.52 13.01
CA LYS A 7 6.04 -2.83 13.72
C LYS A 7 7.20 -1.89 13.36
N LEU A 8 7.12 -1.19 12.22
CA LEU A 8 8.19 -0.34 11.68
C LEU A 8 7.76 1.11 11.45
N HIS A 9 6.47 1.35 11.26
CA HIS A 9 5.91 2.64 10.90
C HIS A 9 5.19 3.23 12.11
N THR A 10 5.58 4.45 12.51
CA THR A 10 4.83 5.25 13.49
C THR A 10 3.41 5.50 13.01
N GLU A 11 2.50 5.82 13.92
CA GLU A 11 1.13 6.19 13.57
C GLU A 11 1.11 7.33 12.55
N GLY A 12 0.18 7.26 11.60
CA GLY A 12 0.11 8.19 10.47
C GLY A 12 0.96 7.80 9.26
N ARG A 13 2.11 7.12 9.44
CA ARG A 13 3.01 6.82 8.30
C ARG A 13 2.41 5.78 7.35
N ARG A 14 2.22 6.18 6.09
CA ARG A 14 1.75 5.36 4.96
C ARG A 14 2.90 5.17 3.97
N LYS A 15 2.83 4.12 3.15
CA LYS A 15 3.77 3.84 2.06
C LYS A 15 2.99 3.39 0.84
N VAL A 16 3.48 3.78 -0.33
CA VAL A 16 2.93 3.34 -1.62
C VAL A 16 3.87 2.37 -2.28
N TRP A 17 3.32 1.26 -2.78
CA TRP A 17 3.94 0.46 -3.82
C TRP A 17 3.09 0.52 -5.09
N LEU A 18 3.76 0.76 -6.22
CA LEU A 18 3.16 0.72 -7.55
C LEU A 18 3.26 -0.69 -8.13
N ALA A 19 2.31 -1.06 -8.98
CA ALA A 19 2.33 -2.30 -9.73
C ALA A 19 1.69 -2.08 -11.11
N CYS A 20 2.18 -2.78 -12.13
CA CYS A 20 1.46 -2.92 -13.39
C CYS A 20 0.30 -3.92 -13.24
N GLU A 21 -0.54 -4.05 -14.26
CA GLU A 21 -1.71 -4.94 -14.25
C GLU A 21 -1.35 -6.38 -13.92
N ASP A 22 -0.32 -6.93 -14.56
CA ASP A 22 0.16 -8.31 -14.36
C ASP A 22 0.56 -8.59 -12.90
N HIS A 23 1.13 -7.60 -12.21
CA HIS A 23 1.64 -7.77 -10.84
C HIS A 23 0.68 -7.29 -9.76
N ARG A 24 -0.44 -6.66 -10.13
CA ARG A 24 -1.34 -5.99 -9.20
C ARG A 24 -1.93 -6.97 -8.18
N GLU A 25 -2.47 -8.09 -8.63
CA GLU A 25 -3.15 -9.03 -7.74
C GLU A 25 -2.18 -9.69 -6.77
N HIS A 26 -1.03 -10.14 -7.28
CA HIS A 26 0.00 -10.75 -6.45
C HIS A 26 0.49 -9.81 -5.34
N LEU A 27 0.74 -8.54 -5.68
CA LEU A 27 1.20 -7.56 -4.70
C LEU A 27 0.12 -7.22 -3.67
N ARG A 28 -1.15 -7.11 -4.08
CA ARG A 28 -2.29 -6.90 -3.18
C ARG A 28 -2.35 -8.02 -2.15
N ASP A 29 -2.34 -9.26 -2.62
CA ASP A 29 -2.48 -10.44 -1.76
C ASP A 29 -1.28 -10.58 -0.81
N PHE A 30 -0.06 -10.31 -1.30
CA PHE A 30 1.15 -10.32 -0.48
C PHE A 30 1.06 -9.36 0.71
N VAL A 31 0.57 -8.14 0.48
CA VAL A 31 0.45 -7.10 1.50
C VAL A 31 -0.75 -7.39 2.43
N GLN A 32 -1.86 -7.87 1.87
CA GLN A 32 -3.08 -8.21 2.61
C GLN A 32 -2.86 -9.38 3.58
N LEU A 33 -2.19 -10.45 3.14
CA LEU A 33 -1.88 -11.62 3.97
C LEU A 33 -1.09 -11.27 5.24
N ARG A 34 -0.35 -10.16 5.21
CA ARG A 34 0.43 -9.65 6.35
C ARG A 34 -0.36 -8.67 7.22
N GLY A 35 -1.60 -8.35 6.86
CA GLY A 35 -2.42 -7.35 7.54
C GLY A 35 -1.88 -5.92 7.38
N PHE A 36 -1.09 -5.66 6.34
CA PHE A 36 -0.47 -4.35 6.12
C PHE A 36 -1.26 -3.48 5.15
N LEU A 37 -2.19 -4.07 4.39
CA LEU A 37 -2.90 -3.37 3.34
C LEU A 37 -3.89 -2.39 3.96
N LEU A 38 -3.79 -1.12 3.56
CA LEU A 38 -4.76 -0.09 3.93
C LEU A 38 -5.78 0.07 2.81
N GLU A 39 -5.31 0.28 1.59
CA GLU A 39 -6.16 0.57 0.43
C GLU A 39 -5.43 0.30 -0.89
N VAL A 40 -6.21 0.12 -1.95
CA VAL A 40 -5.72 0.03 -3.33
C VAL A 40 -6.37 1.17 -4.10
N VAL A 41 -5.56 2.13 -4.52
CA VAL A 41 -5.98 3.33 -5.26
C VAL A 41 -5.19 3.46 -6.55
N GLY A 42 -5.75 4.19 -7.50
CA GLY A 42 -5.08 4.63 -8.72
C GLY A 42 -3.90 5.57 -8.42
N VAL A 43 -3.01 5.74 -9.39
CA VAL A 43 -1.86 6.65 -9.25
C VAL A 43 -2.33 8.10 -9.18
N ASP A 44 -3.42 8.42 -9.88
CA ASP A 44 -4.08 9.71 -9.91
C ASP A 44 -4.80 10.08 -8.60
N GLU A 45 -5.05 9.10 -7.73
CA GLU A 45 -5.71 9.29 -6.44
C GLU A 45 -4.71 9.46 -5.27
N LEU A 46 -3.40 9.37 -5.53
CA LEU A 46 -2.38 9.51 -4.49
C LEU A 46 -2.33 10.94 -3.94
N THR A 47 -2.17 11.04 -2.62
CA THR A 47 -2.12 12.31 -1.89
C THR A 47 -0.73 12.56 -1.27
N GLU A 48 -0.47 13.78 -0.80
CA GLU A 48 0.75 14.07 -0.01
C GLU A 48 0.86 13.23 1.27
N ALA A 49 -0.25 12.66 1.77
CA ALA A 49 -0.23 11.80 2.95
C ALA A 49 0.37 10.40 2.67
N ASP A 50 0.52 10.03 1.40
CA ASP A 50 1.02 8.72 0.97
C ASP A 50 2.55 8.67 0.80
N GLY A 51 3.23 9.82 0.95
CA GLY A 51 4.68 9.97 0.89
C GLY A 51 5.12 11.39 0.58
#